data_AF-A0A1G5C2E8-F1
#
_entry.id   AF-A0A1G5C2E8-F1
#
_cell.length_a   1.000
_cell.length_b   1.000
_cell.length_c   1.000
_cell.angle_alpha   90.00
_cell.angle_beta   90.00
_cell.angle_gamma   90.00
#
_symmetry.space_group_name_H-M   'P 1'
#
loop_
_entity.id
_entity.type
_entity.pdbx_description
1 polymer ?
#
loop_
_entity_poly.entity_id
_entity_poly.type
_entity_poly.pdbx_seq_one_letter_code
_entity_poly.pdbx_strand_id
1 'polypeptide(L)'
;MPSRAAGPPVLPPPYPLPEDWRVGTPTRIRPWTVVAYSLVVVLSGAAAVFAVLADDIGAATWRTFVFLAATAGFGVHFERAGAERDLPELLNAVALTRAKERPRDSWVHFFRERGAGAWLSGCFTAAGAFGAVVFGWAIFRSVVTDAAFALIWLIPLLLLALVLLLAGILAVVTTWRAASFGRLPIGVGVGPAGVTRYYLDDTDDIEWSRIAHVTPTVSAVDEKTGDFTPSVELRAADDEILLDLNISGFRAHAWLIYASIRFWAEHPEMRHELGTTFAQQRMDSWRRGMLGESVGDRG
;
A
#
# COMPACT_ATOMS: atom_id res chain seq x y z
N MET A 1 -3.50 -16.70 -41.37
CA MET A 1 -3.13 -16.06 -40.09
C MET A 1 -4.11 -16.53 -39.03
N PRO A 2 -3.69 -17.13 -37.92
CA PRO A 2 -4.61 -17.53 -36.87
C PRO A 2 -5.14 -16.27 -36.18
N SER A 3 -6.46 -16.12 -36.16
CA SER A 3 -7.14 -15.08 -35.40
C SER A 3 -6.75 -15.20 -33.94
N ARG A 4 -6.25 -14.11 -33.33
CA ARG A 4 -6.19 -13.99 -31.86
C ARG A 4 -7.57 -14.38 -31.33
N ALA A 5 -7.65 -15.50 -30.63
CA ALA A 5 -8.85 -15.85 -29.88
C ALA A 5 -9.21 -14.62 -29.04
N ALA A 6 -10.41 -14.08 -29.25
CA ALA A 6 -10.94 -13.02 -28.42
C ALA A 6 -10.84 -13.52 -26.97
N GLY A 7 -10.10 -12.78 -26.13
CA GLY A 7 -10.00 -13.13 -24.71
C GLY A 7 -11.40 -13.22 -24.10
N PRO A 8 -11.56 -13.90 -22.95
CA PRO A 8 -12.85 -14.00 -22.30
C PRO A 8 -13.46 -12.60 -22.11
N PRO A 9 -14.79 -12.47 -22.27
CA PRO A 9 -15.48 -11.19 -22.25
C PRO A 9 -15.11 -10.42 -20.99
N VAL A 10 -14.81 -9.13 -21.15
CA VAL A 10 -14.57 -8.24 -20.03
C VAL A 10 -15.92 -8.00 -19.36
N LEU A 11 -16.08 -8.53 -18.15
CA LEU A 11 -17.27 -8.32 -17.34
C LEU A 11 -16.96 -7.25 -16.30
N PRO A 12 -17.83 -6.24 -16.09
CA PRO A 12 -17.68 -5.38 -14.94
C PRO A 12 -17.80 -6.20 -13.64
N PRO A 13 -17.33 -5.66 -12.51
CA PRO A 13 -17.58 -6.27 -11.21
C PRO A 13 -19.09 -6.49 -11.00
N PRO A 14 -19.49 -7.59 -10.33
CA PRO A 14 -20.89 -7.93 -10.15
C PRO A 14 -21.67 -6.92 -9.29
N TYR A 15 -20.96 -6.08 -8.53
CA TYR A 15 -21.55 -5.08 -7.64
C TYR A 15 -20.97 -3.70 -7.96
N PRO A 16 -21.79 -2.63 -7.87
CA PRO A 16 -21.30 -1.26 -8.02
C PRO A 16 -20.29 -0.92 -6.92
N LEU A 17 -19.49 0.11 -7.17
CA LEU A 17 -18.62 0.67 -6.15
C LEU A 17 -19.49 1.24 -5.01
N PRO A 18 -19.24 0.90 -3.73
CA PRO A 18 -19.97 1.48 -2.61
C PRO A 18 -19.88 3.02 -2.61
N GLU A 19 -20.99 3.70 -2.36
CA GLU A 19 -21.10 5.17 -2.50
C GLU A 19 -20.15 5.92 -1.56
N ASP A 20 -19.93 5.39 -0.35
CA ASP A 20 -19.05 5.99 0.65
C ASP A 20 -17.57 5.73 0.36
N TRP A 21 -17.25 4.85 -0.59
CA TRP A 21 -15.88 4.54 -0.92
C TRP A 21 -15.31 5.51 -1.94
N ARG A 22 -14.41 6.36 -1.45
CA ARG A 22 -13.56 7.18 -2.32
C ARG A 22 -12.38 6.36 -2.82
N VAL A 23 -12.65 5.33 -3.63
CA VAL A 23 -11.56 4.62 -4.30
C VAL A 23 -11.07 5.50 -5.45
N GLY A 24 -9.98 6.22 -5.19
CA GLY A 24 -9.40 7.13 -6.16
C GLY A 24 -9.08 6.40 -7.45
N THR A 25 -9.39 7.01 -8.59
CA THR A 25 -8.81 6.55 -9.86
C THR A 25 -7.30 6.59 -9.71
N PRO A 26 -6.57 5.54 -10.13
CA PRO A 26 -5.12 5.52 -10.09
C PRO A 26 -4.57 6.81 -10.69
N THR A 27 -3.95 7.66 -9.86
CA THR A 27 -3.35 8.88 -10.40
C THR A 27 -2.22 8.44 -11.31
N ARG A 28 -2.41 8.58 -12.62
CA ARG A 28 -1.39 8.17 -13.58
C ARG A 28 -0.22 9.11 -13.41
N ILE A 29 0.90 8.58 -12.92
CA ILE A 29 2.16 9.34 -12.82
C ILE A 29 2.50 9.79 -14.23
N ARG A 30 2.46 11.10 -14.46
CA ARG A 30 2.84 11.66 -15.75
C ARG A 30 4.37 11.66 -15.83
N PRO A 31 4.98 11.26 -16.95
CA PRO A 31 6.45 11.22 -17.08
C PRO A 31 7.14 12.55 -16.69
N TRP A 32 6.50 13.68 -16.99
CA TRP A 32 7.04 14.99 -16.66
C TRP A 32 7.07 15.29 -15.16
N THR A 33 6.14 14.75 -14.35
CA THR A 33 6.19 14.95 -12.88
C THR A 33 7.39 14.22 -12.31
N VAL A 34 7.69 13.02 -12.82
CA VAL A 34 8.90 12.25 -12.48
C VAL A 34 10.15 13.07 -12.76
N VAL A 35 10.23 13.66 -13.96
CA VAL A 35 11.37 14.48 -14.39
C VAL A 35 11.49 15.72 -13.52
N ALA A 36 10.39 16.42 -13.24
CA ALA A 36 10.38 17.62 -12.42
C ALA A 36 10.85 17.34 -10.98
N TYR A 37 10.29 16.32 -10.32
CA TYR A 37 10.73 15.91 -8.99
C TYR A 37 12.21 15.49 -8.98
N SER A 38 12.62 14.66 -9.93
CA SER A 38 14.01 14.19 -10.02
C SER A 38 14.99 15.36 -10.19
N LEU A 39 14.63 16.34 -11.02
CA LEU A 39 15.44 17.53 -11.25
C LEU A 39 15.54 18.39 -9.98
N VAL A 40 14.43 18.60 -9.26
CA VAL A 40 14.44 19.34 -7.98
C VAL A 40 15.29 18.60 -6.95
N VAL A 41 15.14 17.29 -6.80
CA VAL A 41 15.92 16.46 -5.85
C VAL A 41 17.42 16.52 -6.18
N VAL A 42 17.80 16.30 -7.44
CA VAL A 42 19.22 16.32 -7.85
C VAL A 42 19.83 17.71 -7.70
N LEU A 43 19.15 18.76 -8.16
CA LEU A 43 19.67 20.13 -8.07
C LEU A 43 19.75 20.63 -6.62
N SER A 44 18.76 20.33 -5.78
CA SER A 44 18.77 20.73 -4.37
C SER A 44 19.84 19.96 -3.57
N GLY A 45 19.99 18.65 -3.82
CA GLY A 45 21.04 17.84 -3.20
C GLY A 45 22.44 18.32 -3.60
N ALA A 46 22.68 18.55 -4.90
CA ALA A 46 23.95 19.08 -5.37
C ALA A 46 24.23 20.48 -4.80
N ALA A 47 23.25 21.38 -4.82
CA ALA A 47 23.40 22.73 -4.27
C ALA A 47 23.65 22.72 -2.76
N ALA A 48 23.03 21.79 -2.01
CA ALA A 48 23.30 21.61 -0.59
C ALA A 48 24.75 21.16 -0.35
N VAL A 49 25.25 20.20 -1.13
CA VAL A 49 26.66 19.77 -1.04
C VAL A 49 27.62 20.91 -1.36
N PHE A 50 27.37 21.68 -2.43
CA PHE A 50 28.21 22.85 -2.75
C PHE A 50 28.17 23.91 -1.65
N ALA A 51 27.01 24.15 -1.03
CA ALA A 51 26.89 25.09 0.08
C ALA A 51 27.66 24.60 1.32
N VAL A 52 27.62 23.29 1.62
CA VAL A 52 28.45 22.68 2.69
C VAL A 52 29.93 22.87 2.41
N LEU A 53 30.37 22.62 1.17
CA LEU A 53 31.77 22.81 0.76
C LEU A 53 32.22 24.28 0.80
N ALA A 54 31.29 25.21 0.54
CA ALA A 54 31.52 26.64 0.64
C ALA A 54 31.37 27.18 2.08
N ASP A 55 31.08 26.32 3.05
CA ASP A 55 30.82 26.67 4.45
C ASP A 55 29.67 27.66 4.66
N ASP A 56 28.72 27.70 3.72
CA ASP A 56 27.52 28.52 3.80
C ASP A 56 26.41 27.74 4.51
N ILE A 57 26.34 27.93 5.84
CA ILE A 57 25.36 27.29 6.72
C ILE A 57 23.92 27.60 6.29
N GLY A 58 23.64 28.84 5.90
CA GLY A 58 22.29 29.29 5.55
C GLY A 58 21.80 28.61 4.26
N ALA A 59 22.62 28.66 3.22
CA ALA A 59 22.30 28.01 1.95
C ALA A 59 22.23 26.48 2.11
N ALA A 60 23.16 25.87 2.83
CA ALA A 60 23.16 24.43 3.07
C ALA A 60 21.87 23.98 3.79
N THR A 61 21.45 24.73 4.82
CA THR A 61 20.23 24.43 5.58
C THR A 61 18.99 24.50 4.70
N TRP A 62 18.83 25.60 3.96
CA TRP A 62 17.67 25.80 3.08
C TRP A 62 17.60 24.75 1.97
N ARG A 63 18.71 24.50 1.28
CA ARG A 63 18.76 23.51 0.18
C ARG A 63 18.48 22.10 0.67
N THR A 64 18.97 21.75 1.87
CA THR A 64 18.69 20.45 2.51
C THR A 64 17.23 20.31 2.88
N PHE A 65 16.59 21.37 3.39
CA PHE A 65 15.15 21.37 3.66
C PHE A 65 14.34 21.15 2.38
N VAL A 66 14.67 21.86 1.30
CA VAL A 66 14.01 21.66 -0.02
C VAL A 66 14.22 20.23 -0.53
N PHE A 67 15.43 19.69 -0.39
CA PHE A 67 15.74 18.31 -0.75
C PHE A 67 14.90 17.30 0.04
N LEU A 68 14.80 17.46 1.36
CA LEU A 68 13.98 16.62 2.24
C LEU A 68 12.50 16.65 1.81
N ALA A 69 11.94 17.86 1.65
CA ALA A 69 10.54 18.04 1.28
C ALA A 69 10.24 17.46 -0.11
N ALA A 70 11.11 17.71 -1.09
CA ALA A 70 10.95 17.20 -2.45
C ALA A 70 11.07 15.67 -2.49
N THR A 71 12.04 15.08 -1.79
CA THR A 71 12.25 13.63 -1.78
C THR A 71 11.15 12.90 -1.02
N ALA A 72 10.70 13.42 0.12
CA ALA A 72 9.57 12.84 0.87
C ALA A 72 8.26 12.96 0.07
N GLY A 73 7.98 14.13 -0.49
CA GLY A 73 6.80 14.35 -1.34
C GLY A 73 6.80 13.47 -2.58
N PHE A 74 7.96 13.28 -3.22
CA PHE A 74 8.14 12.37 -4.35
C PHE A 74 7.86 10.92 -3.96
N GLY A 75 8.39 10.45 -2.83
CA GLY A 75 8.10 9.12 -2.31
C GLY A 75 6.61 8.89 -2.08
N VAL A 76 5.95 9.80 -1.36
CA VAL A 76 4.51 9.71 -1.05
C VAL A 76 3.65 9.77 -2.31
N HIS A 77 3.96 10.68 -3.23
CA HIS A 77 3.23 10.83 -4.48
C HIS A 77 3.27 9.55 -5.32
N PHE A 78 4.44 8.92 -5.42
CA PHE A 78 4.61 7.67 -6.17
C PHE A 78 3.96 6.49 -5.49
N GLU A 79 4.06 6.39 -4.16
CA GLU A 79 3.43 5.31 -3.41
C GLU A 79 1.91 5.32 -3.63
N ARG A 80 1.30 6.51 -3.54
CA ARG A 80 -0.14 6.72 -3.78
C ARG A 80 -0.54 6.48 -5.24
N ALA A 81 0.34 6.77 -6.19
CA ALA A 81 0.06 6.65 -7.61
C ALA A 81 0.31 5.24 -8.18
N GLY A 82 1.11 4.41 -7.49
CA GLY A 82 1.34 3.00 -7.78
C GLY A 82 0.15 2.11 -7.40
N ALA A 83 -1.05 2.51 -7.80
CA ALA A 83 -2.34 1.98 -7.37
C ALA A 83 -2.43 0.45 -7.33
N GLU A 84 -3.27 0.00 -6.41
CA GLU A 84 -3.77 -1.36 -6.21
C GLU A 84 -4.17 -2.03 -7.53
N ARG A 85 -3.33 -2.91 -8.09
CA ARG A 85 -3.50 -3.46 -9.45
C ARG A 85 -3.27 -4.96 -9.53
N ASP A 86 -2.76 -5.55 -8.47
CA ASP A 86 -2.41 -6.95 -8.49
C ASP A 86 -3.70 -7.78 -8.43
N LEU A 87 -3.69 -8.90 -9.16
CA LEU A 87 -4.67 -9.93 -8.95
C LEU A 87 -4.32 -10.69 -7.67
N PRO A 88 -5.31 -11.34 -7.02
CA PRO A 88 -4.97 -12.28 -5.97
C PRO A 88 -4.02 -13.35 -6.50
N GLU A 89 -3.07 -13.76 -5.68
CA GLU A 89 -2.15 -14.83 -6.01
C GLU A 89 -2.85 -16.17 -5.72
N LEU A 90 -2.88 -17.09 -6.69
CA LEU A 90 -3.37 -18.44 -6.45
C LEU A 90 -2.27 -19.23 -5.73
N LEU A 91 -2.42 -19.40 -4.42
CA LEU A 91 -1.41 -20.01 -3.55
C LEU A 91 -1.92 -21.30 -2.93
N ASN A 92 -0.99 -22.24 -2.73
CA ASN A 92 -1.28 -23.42 -1.93
C ASN A 92 -1.39 -23.00 -0.46
N ALA A 93 -2.49 -23.33 0.20
CA ALA A 93 -2.74 -22.89 1.56
C ALA A 93 -1.71 -23.43 2.58
N VAL A 94 -1.03 -24.55 2.26
CA VAL A 94 0.07 -25.10 3.08
C VAL A 94 1.26 -24.15 3.12
N ALA A 95 1.47 -23.33 2.07
CA ALA A 95 2.50 -22.29 2.09
C ALA A 95 2.11 -21.09 2.97
N LEU A 96 0.84 -21.00 3.38
CA LEU A 96 0.27 -19.90 4.17
C LEU A 96 0.02 -20.28 5.63
N THR A 97 0.15 -21.55 6.02
CA THR A 97 0.00 -22.00 7.40
C THR A 97 1.31 -22.52 7.98
N ARG A 98 1.50 -22.36 9.30
CA ARG A 98 2.60 -23.06 9.99
C ARG A 98 2.25 -24.54 10.01
N ALA A 99 3.26 -25.40 9.84
CA ALA A 99 3.13 -26.87 9.81
C ALA A 99 2.51 -27.54 11.06
N LYS A 100 2.01 -26.76 12.02
CA LYS A 100 1.30 -27.22 13.21
C LYS A 100 -0.13 -27.63 12.90
N GLU A 101 -0.79 -26.98 11.94
CA GLU A 101 -2.18 -27.24 11.60
C GLU A 101 -2.36 -27.41 10.08
N ARG A 102 -3.16 -28.42 9.72
CA ARG A 102 -3.50 -28.67 8.32
C ARG A 102 -4.48 -27.58 7.86
N PRO A 103 -4.18 -26.85 6.78
CA PRO A 103 -5.12 -25.85 6.26
C PRO A 103 -6.40 -26.53 5.78
N ARG A 104 -7.54 -25.84 5.94
CA ARG A 104 -8.87 -26.31 5.54
C ARG A 104 -8.97 -26.50 4.03
N ASP A 105 -8.44 -25.52 3.29
CA ASP A 105 -8.38 -25.53 1.84
C ASP A 105 -7.00 -25.98 1.33
N SER A 106 -6.94 -26.50 0.11
CA SER A 106 -5.66 -26.84 -0.55
C SER A 106 -5.09 -25.66 -1.34
N TRP A 107 -5.97 -24.85 -1.93
CA TRP A 107 -5.64 -23.69 -2.75
C TRP A 107 -6.57 -22.54 -2.41
N VAL A 108 -6.02 -21.34 -2.30
CA VAL A 108 -6.77 -20.12 -1.98
C VAL A 108 -6.35 -18.98 -2.91
N HIS A 109 -7.28 -18.07 -3.17
CA HIS A 109 -6.98 -16.79 -3.81
C HIS A 109 -6.52 -15.81 -2.74
N PHE A 110 -5.23 -15.56 -2.70
CA PHE A 110 -4.59 -14.76 -1.67
C PHE A 110 -4.45 -13.30 -2.09
N PHE A 111 -5.17 -12.43 -1.42
CA PHE A 111 -5.03 -10.99 -1.48
C PHE A 111 -3.94 -10.57 -0.50
N ARG A 112 -2.78 -10.17 -1.04
CA ARG A 112 -1.63 -9.78 -0.23
C ARG A 112 -1.76 -8.36 0.30
N GLU A 113 -1.44 -8.17 1.57
CA GLU A 113 -1.31 -6.83 2.14
C GLU A 113 -0.06 -6.13 1.56
N ARG A 114 -0.21 -4.86 1.22
CA ARG A 114 0.84 -4.00 0.71
C ARG A 114 1.70 -3.53 1.88
N GLY A 115 2.90 -4.09 1.99
CA GLY A 115 3.96 -3.47 2.79
C GLY A 115 4.37 -2.11 2.19
N ALA A 116 5.09 -1.29 2.97
CA ALA A 116 5.63 -0.03 2.48
C ALA A 116 6.45 -0.26 1.20
N GLY A 117 6.08 0.43 0.11
CA GLY A 117 6.77 0.27 -1.17
C GLY A 117 8.25 0.60 -1.04
N ALA A 118 9.11 -0.23 -1.66
CA ALA A 118 10.56 -0.06 -1.62
C ALA A 118 11.02 1.34 -2.06
N TRP A 119 10.23 1.99 -2.92
CA TRP A 119 10.44 3.36 -3.35
C TRP A 119 10.28 4.38 -2.24
N LEU A 120 9.15 4.33 -1.51
CA LEU A 120 8.90 5.21 -0.38
C LEU A 120 9.96 5.01 0.71
N SER A 121 10.28 3.75 1.02
CA SER A 121 11.33 3.42 1.98
C SER A 121 12.68 3.99 1.57
N GLY A 122 13.07 3.82 0.30
CA GLY A 122 14.31 4.37 -0.24
C GLY A 122 14.35 5.90 -0.19
N CYS A 123 13.27 6.57 -0.57
CA CYS A 123 13.16 8.03 -0.51
C CYS A 123 13.30 8.54 0.93
N PHE A 124 12.60 7.94 1.89
CA PHE A 124 12.62 8.37 3.30
C PHE A 124 13.99 8.12 3.95
N THR A 125 14.60 6.96 3.69
CA THR A 125 15.95 6.66 4.17
C THR A 125 16.99 7.60 3.57
N ALA A 126 16.95 7.85 2.25
CA ALA A 126 17.89 8.75 1.58
C ALA A 126 17.73 10.20 2.06
N ALA A 127 16.49 10.68 2.12
CA ALA A 127 16.16 12.03 2.60
C ALA A 127 16.62 12.22 4.05
N GLY A 128 16.22 11.30 4.93
CA GLY A 128 16.56 11.36 6.35
C GLY A 128 18.05 11.24 6.64
N ALA A 129 18.77 10.33 5.96
CA ALA A 129 20.20 10.17 6.13
C ALA A 129 20.98 11.42 5.66
N PHE A 130 20.66 11.92 4.46
CA PHE A 130 21.29 13.14 3.93
C PHE A 130 21.00 14.34 4.84
N GLY A 131 19.74 14.53 5.23
CA GLY A 131 19.32 15.61 6.11
C GLY A 131 20.01 15.56 7.48
N ALA A 132 20.12 14.38 8.09
CA ALA A 132 20.76 14.21 9.38
C ALA A 132 22.25 14.58 9.34
N VAL A 133 22.94 14.20 8.26
CA VAL A 133 24.37 14.55 8.07
C VAL A 133 24.55 16.06 7.89
N VAL A 134 23.78 16.69 6.99
CA VAL A 134 23.96 18.12 6.70
C VAL A 134 23.51 18.99 7.88
N PHE A 135 22.39 18.67 8.54
CA PHE A 135 21.96 19.42 9.73
C PHE A 135 22.88 19.19 10.93
N GLY A 136 23.41 17.97 11.11
CA GLY A 136 24.43 17.69 12.12
C GLY A 136 25.70 18.53 11.90
N TRP A 137 26.15 18.62 10.66
CA TRP A 137 27.25 19.52 10.27
C TRP A 137 26.92 20.99 10.55
N ALA A 138 25.73 21.47 10.16
CA ALA A 138 25.31 22.86 10.34
C ALA A 138 25.21 23.24 11.83
N ILE A 139 24.74 22.33 12.69
CA ILE A 139 24.70 22.49 14.15
C ILE A 139 26.13 22.60 14.69
N PHE A 140 27.02 21.67 14.29
CA PHE A 140 28.41 21.71 14.72
C PHE A 140 29.09 23.03 14.33
N ARG A 141 28.93 23.47 13.09
CA ARG A 141 29.48 24.76 12.63
C ARG A 141 28.90 25.93 13.41
N SER A 142 27.58 25.94 13.65
CA SER A 142 26.90 27.00 14.39
C SER A 142 27.37 27.11 15.84
N VAL A 143 27.70 25.98 16.49
CA VAL A 143 28.31 25.98 17.84
C VAL A 143 29.74 26.53 17.80
N VAL A 144 30.53 26.16 16.79
CA VAL A 144 31.91 26.65 16.64
C VAL A 144 31.97 28.15 16.33
N THR A 145 30.98 28.69 15.61
CA THR A 145 30.91 30.11 15.24
C THR A 145 30.08 30.97 16.22
N ASP A 146 29.71 30.42 17.38
CA ASP A 146 28.89 31.09 18.41
C ASP A 146 27.54 31.64 17.90
N ALA A 147 26.96 30.97 16.90
CA ALA A 147 25.68 31.33 16.29
C ALA A 147 24.51 30.62 16.99
N ALA A 148 24.39 30.77 18.31
CA ALA A 148 23.43 30.03 19.13
C ALA A 148 21.97 30.17 18.67
N PHE A 149 21.59 31.31 18.08
CA PHE A 149 20.23 31.55 17.57
C PHE A 149 19.85 30.62 16.40
N ALA A 150 20.83 30.16 15.61
CA ALA A 150 20.58 29.22 14.51
C ALA A 150 20.12 27.84 15.01
N LEU A 151 20.51 27.46 16.23
CA LEU A 151 20.17 26.16 16.83
C LEU A 151 18.66 25.97 17.04
N ILE A 152 17.92 27.07 17.26
CA ILE A 152 16.45 27.07 17.41
C ILE A 152 15.77 26.45 16.17
N TRP A 153 16.35 26.67 14.99
CA TRP A 153 15.83 26.14 13.73
C TRP A 153 16.47 24.82 13.32
N LEU A 154 17.77 24.67 13.57
CA LEU A 154 18.51 23.47 13.15
C LEU A 154 18.13 22.22 13.94
N ILE A 155 17.83 22.34 15.24
CA ILE A 155 17.46 21.18 16.07
C ILE A 155 16.13 20.55 15.60
N PRO A 156 15.02 21.29 15.42
CA PRO A 156 13.79 20.74 14.87
C PRO A 156 13.97 20.11 13.48
N LEU A 157 14.79 20.72 12.63
CA LEU A 157 15.08 20.20 11.29
C LEU A 157 15.87 18.88 11.32
N LEU A 158 16.83 18.77 12.24
CA LEU A 158 17.53 17.50 12.48
C LEU A 158 16.55 16.42 12.97
N LEU A 159 15.68 16.75 13.93
CA LEU A 159 14.67 15.82 14.44
C LEU A 159 13.73 15.34 13.32
N LEU A 160 13.28 16.25 12.44
CA LEU A 160 12.49 15.89 11.27
C LEU A 160 13.22 14.91 10.35
N ALA A 161 14.51 15.15 10.07
CA ALA A 161 15.32 14.26 9.25
C ALA A 161 15.48 12.87 9.91
N LEU A 162 15.67 12.83 11.23
CA LEU A 162 15.76 11.58 11.99
C LEU A 162 14.45 10.80 12.01
N VAL A 163 13.29 11.48 12.10
CA VAL A 163 11.97 10.83 12.00
C VAL A 163 11.78 10.20 10.62
N LEU A 164 12.14 10.90 9.55
CA LEU A 164 12.09 10.34 8.19
C LEU A 164 13.05 9.15 8.03
N LEU A 165 14.26 9.25 8.57
CA LEU A 165 15.23 8.17 8.55
C LEU A 165 14.70 6.94 9.30
N LEU A 166 14.14 7.13 10.49
CA LEU A 166 13.55 6.07 11.30
C LEU A 166 12.37 5.41 10.57
N ALA A 167 11.47 6.21 9.99
CA ALA A 167 10.34 5.71 9.21
C ALA A 167 10.82 4.89 7.99
N GLY A 168 11.83 5.38 7.28
CA GLY A 168 12.46 4.66 6.17
C GLY A 168 13.10 3.34 6.62
N ILE A 169 13.88 3.34 7.70
CA ILE A 169 14.51 2.13 8.26
C ILE A 169 13.46 1.13 8.70
N LEU A 170 12.44 1.57 9.44
CA LEU A 170 11.33 0.69 9.86
C LEU A 170 10.64 0.07 8.66
N ALA A 171 10.37 0.85 7.61
CA ALA A 171 9.77 0.37 6.37
C ALA A 171 10.68 -0.64 5.62
N VAL A 172 11.99 -0.42 5.58
CA VAL A 172 12.95 -1.39 5.02
C VAL A 172 12.95 -2.67 5.85
N VAL A 173 12.99 -2.55 7.19
CA VAL A 173 13.02 -3.69 8.10
C VAL A 173 11.72 -4.48 8.02
N THR A 174 10.55 -3.85 7.94
CA THR A 174 9.27 -4.56 7.80
C THR A 174 9.18 -5.25 6.45
N THR A 175 9.59 -4.61 5.36
CA THR A 175 9.62 -5.22 4.03
C THR A 175 10.62 -6.37 3.95
N TRP A 176 11.82 -6.22 4.51
CA TRP A 176 12.81 -7.28 4.61
C TRP A 176 12.32 -8.44 5.48
N ARG A 177 11.69 -8.15 6.62
CA ARG A 177 11.06 -9.18 7.47
C ARG A 177 9.92 -9.90 6.76
N ALA A 178 9.16 -9.21 5.92
CA ALA A 178 8.08 -9.78 5.10
C ALA A 178 8.60 -10.56 3.88
N ALA A 179 9.85 -10.33 3.46
CA ALA A 179 10.52 -11.04 2.37
C ALA A 179 11.43 -12.19 2.84
N SER A 180 11.64 -12.32 4.16
CA SER A 180 12.49 -13.38 4.72
C SER A 180 11.87 -14.77 4.54
N PHE A 181 12.70 -15.72 4.10
CA PHE A 181 12.31 -17.14 3.99
C PHE A 181 11.73 -17.67 5.31
N GLY A 182 10.57 -18.32 5.22
CA GLY A 182 9.89 -18.97 6.36
C GLY A 182 8.85 -18.12 7.09
N ARG A 183 8.62 -16.85 6.70
CA ARG A 183 7.52 -16.04 7.25
C ARG A 183 6.30 -16.03 6.35
N LEU A 184 5.14 -16.21 6.96
CA LEU A 184 3.84 -16.24 6.29
C LEU A 184 3.49 -14.83 5.78
N PRO A 185 3.03 -14.69 4.52
CA PRO A 185 2.59 -13.40 4.02
C PRO A 185 1.30 -12.99 4.73
N ILE A 186 1.22 -11.71 5.10
CA ILE A 186 0.03 -11.12 5.70
C ILE A 186 -0.95 -10.78 4.57
N GLY A 187 -2.21 -11.17 4.73
CA GLY A 187 -3.22 -10.97 3.71
C GLY A 187 -4.53 -11.70 4.01
N VAL A 188 -5.37 -11.84 3.00
CA VAL A 188 -6.66 -12.52 3.09
C VAL A 188 -6.74 -13.58 2.00
N GLY A 189 -6.97 -14.83 2.39
CA GLY A 189 -7.28 -15.91 1.49
C GLY A 189 -8.77 -16.07 1.31
N VAL A 190 -9.22 -16.24 0.07
CA VAL A 190 -10.58 -16.64 -0.25
C VAL A 190 -10.53 -18.03 -0.88
N GLY A 191 -11.14 -19.00 -0.21
CA GLY A 191 -11.10 -20.42 -0.58
C GLY A 191 -12.47 -21.10 -0.52
N PRO A 192 -12.57 -22.35 -1.00
CA PRO A 192 -13.82 -23.10 -0.99
C PRO A 192 -14.49 -23.22 0.38
N ALA A 193 -13.71 -23.34 1.46
CA ALA A 193 -14.24 -23.49 2.81
C ALA A 193 -14.66 -22.15 3.46
N GLY A 194 -14.04 -21.03 3.06
CA GLY A 194 -14.32 -19.74 3.68
C GLY A 194 -13.38 -18.62 3.28
N VAL A 195 -13.34 -17.61 4.15
CA VAL A 195 -12.39 -16.51 4.14
C VAL A 195 -11.43 -16.68 5.30
N THR A 196 -10.13 -16.64 5.02
CA THR A 196 -9.08 -16.74 6.05
C THR A 196 -8.29 -15.44 6.09
N ARG A 197 -8.18 -14.80 7.26
CA ARG A 197 -7.27 -13.68 7.48
C ARG A 197 -5.95 -14.23 8.03
N TYR A 198 -4.86 -13.96 7.34
CA TYR A 198 -3.51 -14.34 7.75
C TYR A 198 -2.82 -13.16 8.44
N TYR A 199 -2.43 -13.35 9.71
CA TYR A 199 -1.61 -12.42 10.48
C TYR A 199 -0.17 -12.94 10.61
N LEU A 200 0.68 -12.19 11.35
CA LEU A 200 2.09 -12.55 11.54
C LEU A 200 2.27 -13.88 12.29
N ASP A 201 1.43 -14.13 13.29
CA ASP A 201 1.53 -15.26 14.21
C ASP A 201 0.25 -16.09 14.32
N ASP A 202 -0.84 -15.66 13.68
CA ASP A 202 -2.17 -16.26 13.82
C ASP A 202 -2.96 -16.23 12.51
N THR A 203 -4.07 -16.95 12.47
CA THR A 203 -5.02 -17.00 11.35
C THR A 203 -6.46 -17.03 11.85
N ASP A 204 -7.30 -16.13 11.34
CA ASP A 204 -8.75 -16.20 11.58
C ASP A 204 -9.43 -16.88 10.39
N ASP A 205 -9.97 -18.07 10.63
CA ASP A 205 -10.75 -18.83 9.65
C ASP A 205 -12.26 -18.56 9.82
N ILE A 206 -12.88 -17.92 8.84
CA ILE A 206 -14.33 -17.67 8.82
C ILE A 206 -14.97 -18.53 7.74
N GLU A 207 -15.80 -19.49 8.16
CA GLU A 207 -16.57 -20.34 7.25
C GLU A 207 -17.65 -19.55 6.53
N TRP A 208 -17.91 -19.91 5.27
CA TRP A 208 -19.01 -19.33 4.50
C TRP A 208 -20.38 -19.50 5.16
N SER A 209 -20.57 -20.55 5.95
CA SER A 209 -21.80 -20.83 6.71
C SER A 209 -22.08 -19.80 7.79
N ARG A 210 -21.04 -19.14 8.33
CA ARG A 210 -21.16 -18.11 9.36
C ARG A 210 -21.42 -16.73 8.78
N ILE A 211 -20.97 -16.48 7.54
CA ILE A 211 -21.11 -15.17 6.88
C ILE A 211 -22.54 -15.04 6.36
N ALA A 212 -23.35 -14.23 7.04
CA ALA A 212 -24.69 -13.89 6.58
C ALA A 212 -24.67 -12.63 5.69
N HIS A 213 -23.86 -11.64 6.06
CA HIS A 213 -23.78 -10.35 5.38
C HIS A 213 -22.34 -9.91 5.15
N VAL A 214 -22.10 -9.30 3.99
CA VAL A 214 -20.83 -8.67 3.62
C VAL A 214 -21.09 -7.19 3.37
N THR A 215 -20.79 -6.36 4.37
CA THR A 215 -21.15 -4.95 4.37
C THR A 215 -19.92 -4.10 4.05
N PRO A 216 -19.98 -3.25 3.01
CA PRO A 216 -18.94 -2.26 2.80
C PRO A 216 -19.08 -1.18 3.88
N THR A 217 -17.99 -0.89 4.57
CA THR A 217 -17.92 0.16 5.59
C THR A 217 -16.77 1.10 5.30
N VAL A 218 -16.73 2.19 6.06
CA VAL A 218 -15.61 3.11 6.04
C VAL A 218 -15.03 3.18 7.45
N SER A 219 -13.76 2.87 7.59
CA SER A 219 -13.05 3.13 8.84
C SER A 219 -12.51 4.56 8.79
N ALA A 220 -12.88 5.38 9.77
CA ALA A 220 -12.36 6.73 9.91
C ALA A 220 -10.86 6.65 10.24
N VAL A 221 -10.02 7.22 9.37
CA VAL A 221 -8.59 7.40 9.67
C VAL A 221 -8.40 8.65 10.53
N ASP A 222 -9.19 9.68 10.26
CA ASP A 222 -9.27 10.89 11.07
C ASP A 222 -10.64 11.56 10.88
N GLU A 223 -11.46 11.53 11.93
CA GLU A 223 -12.82 12.10 11.96
C GLU A 223 -12.84 13.62 11.69
N LYS A 224 -11.72 14.33 11.94
CA LYS A 224 -11.65 15.79 11.77
C LYS A 224 -11.32 16.20 10.34
N THR A 225 -10.57 15.38 9.61
CA THR A 225 -10.24 15.63 8.20
C THR A 225 -11.23 14.96 7.24
N GLY A 226 -12.08 14.06 7.74
CA GLY A 226 -13.04 13.31 6.92
C GLY A 226 -12.33 12.35 5.96
N ASP A 227 -11.14 11.87 6.34
CA ASP A 227 -10.39 10.87 5.58
C ASP A 227 -10.84 9.48 6.01
N PHE A 228 -11.41 8.75 5.07
CA PHE A 228 -12.06 7.46 5.27
C PHE A 228 -11.35 6.40 4.44
N THR A 229 -10.98 5.29 5.08
CA THR A 229 -10.45 4.13 4.39
C THR A 229 -11.54 3.10 4.12
N PRO A 230 -11.61 2.52 2.91
CA PRO A 230 -12.55 1.45 2.62
C PRO A 230 -12.25 0.22 3.48
N SER A 231 -13.30 -0.32 4.08
CA SER A 231 -13.26 -1.52 4.93
C SER A 231 -14.42 -2.45 4.59
N VAL A 232 -14.28 -3.74 4.87
CA VAL A 232 -15.32 -4.74 4.65
C VAL A 232 -15.56 -5.47 5.95
N GLU A 233 -16.81 -5.41 6.41
CA GLU A 233 -17.26 -6.18 7.56
C GLU A 233 -17.96 -7.46 7.10
N LEU A 234 -17.50 -8.58 7.63
CA LEU A 234 -18.18 -9.87 7.53
C LEU A 234 -19.00 -10.04 8.81
N ARG A 235 -20.32 -10.20 8.66
CA ARG A 235 -21.24 -10.31 9.79
C ARG A 235 -22.01 -11.63 9.77
N ALA A 236 -22.28 -12.14 10.96
CA ALA A 236 -23.16 -13.28 11.18
C ALA A 236 -24.65 -12.88 11.13
N ALA A 237 -25.52 -13.87 11.20
CA ALA A 237 -26.98 -13.67 11.12
C ALA A 237 -27.57 -12.91 12.31
N ASP A 238 -26.87 -12.92 13.45
CA ASP A 238 -27.18 -12.17 14.67
C ASP A 238 -26.50 -10.78 14.71
N ASP A 239 -25.96 -10.34 13.57
CA ASP A 239 -25.20 -9.08 13.41
C ASP A 239 -23.88 -9.03 14.19
N GLU A 240 -23.36 -10.18 14.66
CA GLU A 240 -22.00 -10.28 15.21
C GLU A 240 -20.97 -9.98 14.10
N ILE A 241 -20.02 -9.07 14.37
CA ILE A 241 -18.90 -8.79 13.47
C ILE A 241 -17.88 -9.93 13.58
N LEU A 242 -17.81 -10.76 12.54
CA LEU A 242 -16.89 -11.89 12.43
C LEU A 242 -15.49 -11.46 12.01
N LEU A 243 -15.41 -10.44 11.14
CA LEU A 243 -14.16 -9.88 10.65
C LEU A 243 -14.42 -8.45 10.19
N ASP A 244 -13.62 -7.50 10.67
CA ASP A 244 -13.51 -6.16 10.09
C ASP A 244 -12.17 -6.05 9.35
N LEU A 245 -12.25 -5.88 8.03
CA LEU A 245 -11.10 -5.89 7.15
C LEU A 245 -10.89 -4.51 6.53
N ASN A 246 -9.88 -3.77 6.98
CA ASN A 246 -9.41 -2.59 6.27
C ASN A 246 -8.71 -3.01 4.97
N ILE A 247 -9.34 -2.74 3.83
CA ILE A 247 -8.89 -3.20 2.51
C ILE A 247 -8.02 -2.18 1.77
N SER A 248 -7.86 -0.96 2.30
CA SER A 248 -7.00 0.09 1.72
C SER A 248 -5.51 -0.26 1.72
N GLY A 249 -5.12 -1.18 2.61
CA GLY A 249 -3.74 -1.64 2.76
C GLY A 249 -3.35 -2.77 1.81
N PHE A 250 -4.19 -3.18 0.85
CA PHE A 250 -3.93 -4.37 0.02
C PHE A 250 -3.29 -4.02 -1.33
N ARG A 251 -2.64 -5.01 -1.96
CA ARG A 251 -2.09 -4.84 -3.32
C ARG A 251 -3.14 -4.90 -4.42
N ALA A 252 -4.22 -5.64 -4.16
CA ALA A 252 -5.37 -5.72 -5.05
C ALA A 252 -6.34 -4.59 -4.76
N HIS A 253 -7.07 -4.18 -5.78
CA HIS A 253 -8.03 -3.08 -5.67
C HIS A 253 -9.09 -3.37 -4.61
N ALA A 254 -9.38 -2.40 -3.73
CA ALA A 254 -10.38 -2.53 -2.67
C ALA A 254 -11.73 -3.09 -3.18
N TRP A 255 -12.24 -2.53 -4.29
CA TRP A 255 -13.46 -3.01 -4.95
C TRP A 255 -13.38 -4.49 -5.38
N LEU A 256 -12.20 -4.99 -5.77
CA LEU A 256 -12.02 -6.37 -6.20
C LEU A 256 -12.09 -7.33 -5.01
N ILE A 257 -11.49 -6.97 -3.88
CA ILE A 257 -11.54 -7.77 -2.65
C ILE A 257 -13.00 -7.89 -2.19
N TYR A 258 -13.71 -6.76 -2.13
CA TYR A 258 -15.12 -6.72 -1.77
C TYR A 258 -16.01 -7.52 -2.71
N ALA A 259 -15.91 -7.25 -4.01
CA ALA A 259 -16.73 -7.93 -5.01
C ALA A 259 -16.48 -9.44 -4.99
N SER A 260 -15.24 -9.86 -4.75
CA SER A 260 -14.89 -11.26 -4.58
C SER A 260 -15.61 -11.87 -3.38
N ILE A 261 -15.37 -11.36 -2.18
CA ILE A 261 -15.94 -11.94 -0.96
C ILE A 261 -17.47 -11.95 -1.01
N ARG A 262 -18.08 -10.84 -1.45
CA ARG A 262 -19.53 -10.72 -1.56
C ARG A 262 -20.11 -11.69 -2.59
N PHE A 263 -19.49 -11.83 -3.77
CA PHE A 263 -20.00 -12.71 -4.82
C PHE A 263 -20.10 -14.16 -4.36
N TRP A 264 -19.04 -14.70 -3.78
CA TRP A 264 -19.04 -16.09 -3.29
C TRP A 264 -19.81 -16.28 -1.98
N ALA A 265 -20.02 -15.22 -1.20
CA ALA A 265 -20.99 -15.26 -0.10
C ALA A 265 -22.42 -15.46 -0.64
N GLU A 266 -22.83 -14.68 -1.65
CA GLU A 266 -24.18 -14.71 -2.25
C GLU A 266 -24.42 -15.91 -3.21
N HIS A 267 -23.38 -16.54 -3.75
CA HIS A 267 -23.48 -17.65 -4.71
C HIS A 267 -22.82 -18.94 -4.18
N PRO A 268 -23.44 -19.65 -3.20
CA PRO A 268 -22.91 -20.89 -2.64
C PRO A 268 -22.59 -21.97 -3.68
N GLU A 269 -23.41 -22.06 -4.72
CA GLU A 269 -23.29 -23.01 -5.82
C GLU A 269 -22.00 -22.80 -6.63
N MET A 270 -21.44 -21.59 -6.64
CA MET A 270 -20.23 -21.24 -7.38
C MET A 270 -18.94 -21.39 -6.57
N ARG A 271 -19.01 -21.63 -5.26
CA ARG A 271 -17.82 -21.70 -4.37
C ARG A 271 -16.83 -22.81 -4.75
N HIS A 272 -17.28 -23.84 -5.46
CA HIS A 272 -16.41 -24.90 -5.98
C HIS A 272 -15.40 -24.39 -7.03
N GLU A 273 -15.61 -23.21 -7.60
CA GLU A 273 -14.67 -22.58 -8.53
C GLU A 273 -13.50 -21.90 -7.80
N LEU A 274 -13.60 -21.65 -6.48
CA LEU A 274 -12.53 -21.08 -5.66
C LEU A 274 -11.36 -22.06 -5.52
N GLY A 275 -10.14 -21.52 -5.44
CA GLY A 275 -8.92 -22.33 -5.43
C GLY A 275 -8.58 -22.91 -6.81
N THR A 276 -9.26 -22.48 -7.87
CA THR A 276 -9.02 -22.91 -9.26
C THR A 276 -8.72 -21.72 -10.17
N THR A 277 -8.27 -22.00 -11.39
CA THR A 277 -8.04 -20.97 -12.41
C THR A 277 -9.33 -20.33 -12.92
N PHE A 278 -10.51 -20.94 -12.71
CA PHE A 278 -11.79 -20.37 -13.13
C PHE A 278 -12.15 -19.12 -12.33
N ALA A 279 -12.10 -19.20 -11.00
CA ALA A 279 -12.23 -18.02 -10.12
C ALA A 279 -11.19 -16.95 -10.48
N GLN A 280 -9.93 -17.35 -10.73
CA GLN A 280 -8.87 -16.42 -11.10
C GLN A 280 -9.18 -15.65 -12.39
N GLN A 281 -9.68 -16.34 -13.42
CA GLN A 281 -10.08 -15.72 -14.69
C GLN A 281 -11.29 -14.80 -14.52
N ARG A 282 -12.23 -15.16 -13.64
CA ARG A 282 -13.38 -14.32 -13.30
C ARG A 282 -12.93 -13.03 -12.62
N MET A 283 -12.09 -13.12 -11.59
CA MET A 283 -11.51 -11.96 -10.90
C MET A 283 -10.70 -11.07 -11.86
N ASP A 284 -9.94 -11.66 -12.80
CA ASP A 284 -9.26 -10.91 -13.85
C ASP A 284 -10.23 -10.19 -14.79
N SER A 285 -11.34 -10.83 -15.18
CA SER A 285 -12.36 -10.19 -15.99
C SER A 285 -12.95 -8.95 -15.29
N TRP A 286 -13.27 -9.06 -13.99
CA TRP A 286 -13.75 -7.95 -13.17
C TRP A 286 -12.73 -6.84 -13.06
N ARG A 287 -11.47 -7.17 -12.76
CA ARG A 287 -10.38 -6.19 -12.70
C ARG A 287 -10.24 -5.45 -14.04
N ARG A 288 -10.31 -6.16 -15.17
CA ARG A 288 -10.29 -5.55 -16.51
C ARG A 288 -11.50 -4.66 -16.75
N GLY A 289 -12.68 -5.03 -16.25
CA GLY A 289 -13.89 -4.19 -16.28
C GLY A 289 -13.71 -2.89 -15.50
N MET A 290 -13.21 -2.97 -14.25
CA MET A 290 -12.89 -1.79 -13.42
C MET A 290 -11.90 -0.86 -14.12
N LEU A 291 -10.84 -1.43 -14.72
CA LEU A 291 -9.83 -0.67 -15.46
C LEU A 291 -10.35 -0.12 -16.79
N GLY A 292 -11.35 -0.77 -17.40
CA GLY A 292 -12.01 -0.33 -18.63
C GLY A 292 -12.98 0.84 -18.39
N GLU A 293 -13.84 0.76 -17.37
CA GLU A 293 -14.73 1.85 -16.98
C GLU A 293 -13.95 3.08 -16.49
N SER A 294 -12.84 2.89 -15.76
CA SER A 294 -11.97 4.00 -15.35
C SER A 294 -11.19 4.69 -16.49
N VAL A 295 -11.17 4.10 -17.69
CA VAL A 295 -10.58 4.70 -18.92
C VAL A 295 -11.66 5.18 -19.89
N GLY A 296 -12.88 4.63 -19.81
CA GLY A 296 -13.96 4.86 -20.77
C GLY A 296 -14.94 5.98 -20.44
N ASP A 297 -15.07 6.39 -19.18
CA ASP A 297 -16.27 7.15 -18.74
C ASP A 297 -16.03 8.56 -18.19
N ARG A 298 -14.98 9.26 -18.65
CA ARG A 298 -14.86 10.72 -18.51
C ARG A 298 -14.24 11.36 -19.75
N GLY A 299 -15.04 11.46 -20.81
CA GLY A 299 -14.94 12.54 -21.78
C GLY A 299 -15.42 13.86 -21.18
#